data_AF-A0A2C9WPD3-F1
#
_entry.id   AF-A0A2C9WPD3-F1
#
_cell.length_a   1.000
_cell.length_b   1.000
_cell.length_c   1.000
_cell.angle_alpha   90.00
_cell.angle_beta   90.00
_cell.angle_gamma   90.00
#
_symmetry.space_group_name_H-M   'P 1'
#
loop_
_entity.id
_entity.type
_entity.pdbx_description
1 polymer ?
#
loop_
_entity_poly.entity_id
_entity_poly.type
_entity_poly.pdbx_seq_one_letter_code
_entity_poly.pdbx_strand_id
1 'polypeptide(L)'
;MAAMASAHFLCNNHVFHHSSNSFSKSNQTSFRPSGSVLFHKKQRTPFVNASKKQLEIVYDPDERLNKWADEVDKNAPLSRLTLFSPCKINIFLRITDKREDGYHDLASLFHVICLGDTIKFSLSPSKSKDRLSTNVPGVPLDERNLIIKALNLYRKKTGIDNFFWIHLDKKVPTGAGLGGGSSNAATALWAANQFSGGLATEKELLDWSSEIGSDISFFFSHGAAYCTGRGEVVQDIPSPVPLDLPMVLIKPQEACSTAEVYKRFRLDKTSQVDPLTLLEKISRDGISQDVCINDLGNNL
;
A
#
# COMPACT_ATOMS: atom_id res chain seq x y z
N MET A 1 -10.32 -15.11 -1.50
CA MET A 1 -9.03 -14.59 -2.00
C MET A 1 -8.33 -13.99 -0.80
N ALA A 2 -7.11 -14.43 -0.47
CA ALA A 2 -6.30 -13.74 0.54
C ALA A 2 -5.74 -12.43 -0.06
N ALA A 3 -5.16 -11.57 0.77
CA ALA A 3 -4.22 -10.52 0.41
C ALA A 3 -2.87 -10.78 1.12
N MET A 4 -1.88 -9.90 0.93
CA MET A 4 -0.70 -9.88 1.81
C MET A 4 -1.12 -9.53 3.24
N ALA A 5 -0.45 -10.08 4.26
CA ALA A 5 -0.75 -9.80 5.67
C ALA A 5 -0.85 -8.29 5.99
N SER A 6 0.13 -7.50 5.56
CA SER A 6 0.16 -6.04 5.74
C SER A 6 -0.99 -5.28 5.05
N ALA A 7 -1.44 -5.75 3.89
CA ALA A 7 -2.59 -5.18 3.18
C ALA A 7 -3.92 -5.62 3.82
N HIS A 8 -4.00 -6.87 4.29
CA HIS A 8 -5.14 -7.37 5.07
C HIS A 8 -5.32 -6.60 6.39
N PHE A 9 -4.22 -6.25 7.07
CA PHE A 9 -4.24 -5.48 8.31
C PHE A 9 -4.90 -4.10 8.13
N LEU A 10 -4.65 -3.44 6.99
CA LEU A 10 -5.34 -2.19 6.64
C LEU A 10 -6.80 -2.43 6.22
N CYS A 11 -7.05 -3.40 5.33
CA CYS A 11 -8.39 -3.64 4.77
C CYS A 11 -9.41 -4.10 5.82
N ASN A 12 -9.03 -4.97 6.76
CA ASN A 12 -9.98 -5.55 7.72
C ASN A 12 -10.46 -4.56 8.79
N ASN A 13 -9.75 -3.43 8.98
CA ASN A 13 -10.06 -2.43 10.01
C ASN A 13 -10.79 -1.19 9.47
N HIS A 14 -10.88 -1.01 8.14
CA HIS A 14 -11.59 0.12 7.53
C HIS A 14 -13.12 -0.10 7.46
N VAL A 15 -13.81 0.10 8.59
CA VAL A 15 -15.25 0.35 8.58
C VAL A 15 -15.49 1.78 8.08
N PHE A 16 -15.96 1.92 6.83
CA PHE A 16 -16.32 3.22 6.24
C PHE A 16 -17.55 3.83 6.90
N HIS A 17 -17.35 4.58 7.98
CA HIS A 17 -18.38 5.44 8.57
C HIS A 17 -18.68 6.65 7.66
N HIS A 18 -19.66 6.48 6.77
CA HIS A 18 -20.25 7.61 6.03
C HIS A 18 -20.93 8.60 6.99
N SER A 19 -20.28 9.74 7.23
CA SER A 19 -20.82 10.84 8.02
C SER A 19 -21.80 11.70 7.21
N SER A 20 -23.09 11.51 7.46
CA SER A 20 -24.19 12.24 6.80
C SER A 20 -24.37 13.66 7.37
N ASN A 21 -23.48 14.58 7.00
CA ASN A 21 -23.56 15.99 7.41
C ASN A 21 -24.86 16.68 6.92
N SER A 22 -25.76 16.94 7.87
CA SER A 22 -27.08 17.53 7.65
C SER A 22 -27.02 19.07 7.57
N PHE A 23 -26.70 19.60 6.40
CA PHE A 23 -26.80 21.04 6.15
C PHE A 23 -28.26 21.51 6.20
N SER A 24 -28.61 22.28 7.24
CA SER A 24 -29.83 23.06 7.27
C SER A 24 -29.75 24.24 6.30
N LYS A 25 -30.87 24.55 5.62
CA LYS A 25 -31.04 25.78 4.84
C LYS A 25 -32.32 26.47 5.23
N SER A 26 -32.21 27.74 5.58
CA SER A 26 -33.30 28.66 5.88
C SER A 26 -33.90 29.28 4.60
N ASN A 27 -35.05 29.92 4.78
CA ASN A 27 -35.86 30.64 3.77
C ASN A 27 -35.03 31.67 2.96
N GLN A 28 -35.40 32.14 1.75
CA GLN A 28 -36.67 32.82 1.42
C GLN A 28 -37.00 32.94 -0.11
N THR A 29 -38.31 33.14 -0.39
CA THR A 29 -38.94 33.94 -1.48
C THR A 29 -38.56 33.76 -2.98
N SER A 30 -39.39 32.97 -3.67
CA SER A 30 -40.17 33.31 -4.89
C SER A 30 -39.83 34.53 -5.78
N PHE A 31 -39.82 34.32 -7.12
CA PHE A 31 -40.54 35.14 -8.11
C PHE A 31 -40.87 34.35 -9.42
N ARG A 32 -41.85 34.82 -10.20
CA ARG A 32 -42.42 34.29 -11.47
C ARG A 32 -43.25 35.41 -12.15
N PRO A 33 -43.85 35.28 -13.36
CA PRO A 33 -43.99 34.12 -14.27
C PRO A 33 -43.05 34.27 -15.51
N SER A 34 -43.30 33.99 -16.81
CA SER A 34 -44.46 33.63 -17.67
C SER A 34 -44.03 32.87 -18.95
N GLY A 35 -44.97 32.18 -19.63
CA GLY A 35 -44.78 31.61 -20.97
C GLY A 35 -45.58 30.31 -21.23
N SER A 36 -46.53 30.33 -22.17
CA SER A 36 -47.33 29.18 -22.66
C SER A 36 -46.67 28.55 -23.91
N VAL A 37 -47.00 27.36 -24.44
CA VAL A 37 -48.31 26.73 -24.81
C VAL A 37 -48.13 25.18 -24.76
N LEU A 38 -48.89 24.38 -23.99
CA LEU A 38 -50.29 23.89 -24.14
C LEU A 38 -50.49 22.74 -25.17
N PHE A 39 -50.73 21.50 -24.70
CA PHE A 39 -51.63 20.51 -25.31
C PHE A 39 -52.19 19.52 -24.25
N HIS A 40 -53.27 18.80 -24.55
CA HIS A 40 -54.05 17.97 -23.61
C HIS A 40 -53.75 16.45 -23.75
N LYS A 41 -53.86 15.63 -22.69
CA LYS A 41 -55.12 15.15 -22.09
C LYS A 41 -55.04 14.84 -20.58
N LYS A 42 -56.19 14.90 -19.89
CA LYS A 42 -56.35 14.55 -18.47
C LYS A 42 -56.74 13.08 -18.26
N GLN A 43 -56.26 12.48 -17.18
CA GLN A 43 -57.10 11.67 -16.28
C GLN A 43 -56.60 11.81 -14.81
N ARG A 44 -57.55 11.75 -13.88
CA ARG A 44 -57.47 11.69 -12.41
C ARG A 44 -58.61 10.72 -12.01
N THR A 45 -58.59 9.91 -10.95
CA THR A 45 -58.03 9.97 -9.58
C THR A 45 -57.96 8.50 -9.06
N PRO A 46 -57.57 8.14 -7.81
CA PRO A 46 -57.37 8.94 -6.59
C PRO A 46 -55.97 8.82 -5.94
N PHE A 47 -55.81 9.45 -4.77
CA PHE A 47 -54.65 9.30 -3.90
C PHE A 47 -54.57 7.89 -3.27
N VAL A 48 -53.34 7.36 -3.21
CA VAL A 48 -52.90 6.49 -2.11
C VAL A 48 -51.52 6.98 -1.69
N ASN A 49 -51.32 7.28 -0.41
CA ASN A 49 -50.02 7.71 0.10
C ASN A 49 -49.06 6.52 0.19
N ALA A 50 -48.02 6.50 -0.65
CA ALA A 50 -46.88 5.61 -0.52
C ALA A 50 -45.59 6.42 -0.74
N SER A 51 -44.71 6.41 0.25
CA SER A 51 -43.44 7.13 0.24
C SER A 51 -42.45 6.48 -0.75
N LYS A 52 -42.49 6.93 -2.00
CA LYS A 52 -41.49 6.55 -3.01
C LYS A 52 -40.11 7.05 -2.58
N LYS A 53 -39.31 6.17 -1.97
CA LYS A 53 -37.85 6.31 -1.94
C LYS A 53 -37.38 6.51 -3.38
N GLN A 54 -36.77 7.66 -3.65
CA GLN A 54 -36.14 7.93 -4.93
C GLN A 54 -34.84 7.12 -4.96
N LEU A 55 -34.90 5.92 -5.57
CA LEU A 55 -33.73 5.07 -5.78
C LEU A 55 -32.84 5.73 -6.83
N GLU A 56 -31.81 6.42 -6.36
CA GLU A 56 -30.71 6.90 -7.18
C GLU A 56 -29.85 5.69 -7.59
N ILE A 57 -30.16 5.14 -8.76
CA ILE A 57 -29.37 4.05 -9.36
C ILE A 57 -28.11 4.68 -9.95
N VAL A 58 -27.09 4.84 -9.11
CA VAL A 58 -25.74 5.17 -9.56
C VAL A 58 -25.25 4.01 -10.41
N TYR A 59 -25.05 4.25 -11.71
CA TYR A 59 -24.47 3.27 -12.61
C TYR A 59 -22.94 3.33 -12.50
N ASP A 60 -22.38 2.47 -11.64
CA ASP A 60 -20.95 2.21 -11.60
C ASP A 60 -20.61 1.12 -12.65
N PRO A 61 -19.85 1.46 -13.71
CA PRO A 61 -19.44 0.49 -14.72
C PRO A 61 -18.35 -0.46 -14.22
N ASP A 62 -17.49 -0.02 -13.29
CA ASP A 62 -16.36 -0.80 -12.77
C ASP A 62 -16.83 -1.83 -11.74
N GLU A 63 -17.74 -1.50 -10.82
CA GLU A 63 -18.41 -2.49 -9.95
C GLU A 63 -19.05 -3.60 -10.80
N ARG A 64 -19.78 -3.23 -11.85
CA ARG A 64 -20.46 -4.20 -12.71
C ARG A 64 -19.48 -5.06 -13.51
N LEU A 65 -18.35 -4.49 -13.95
CA LEU A 65 -17.30 -5.25 -14.64
C LEU A 65 -16.61 -6.25 -13.71
N ASN A 66 -16.29 -5.81 -12.48
CA ASN A 66 -15.67 -6.65 -11.45
C ASN A 66 -16.62 -7.79 -11.03
N LYS A 67 -17.89 -7.47 -10.75
CA LYS A 67 -18.89 -8.45 -10.32
C LYS A 67 -19.19 -9.52 -11.38
N TRP A 68 -19.13 -9.16 -12.66
CA TRP A 68 -19.20 -10.12 -13.76
C TRP A 68 -17.91 -10.91 -13.97
N ALA A 69 -16.73 -10.36 -13.64
CA ALA A 69 -15.50 -11.15 -13.56
C ALA A 69 -15.60 -12.18 -12.41
N ASP A 70 -16.02 -11.77 -11.22
CA ASP A 70 -16.18 -12.64 -10.03
C ASP A 70 -17.21 -13.77 -10.23
N GLU A 71 -18.27 -13.53 -11.02
CA GLU A 71 -19.25 -14.56 -11.38
C GLU A 71 -18.71 -15.58 -12.40
N VAL A 72 -17.77 -15.17 -13.27
CA VAL A 72 -17.12 -16.04 -14.27
C VAL A 72 -15.91 -16.78 -13.69
N ASP A 73 -15.12 -16.15 -12.82
CA ASP A 73 -13.84 -16.68 -12.32
C ASP A 73 -14.00 -17.82 -11.28
N LYS A 74 -15.22 -18.15 -10.84
CA LYS A 74 -15.48 -19.23 -9.83
C LYS A 74 -14.92 -20.61 -10.20
N ASN A 75 -14.66 -20.88 -11.48
CA ASN A 75 -14.00 -22.11 -11.95
C ASN A 75 -12.85 -21.82 -12.95
N ALA A 76 -12.40 -20.57 -13.09
CA ALA A 76 -11.38 -20.18 -14.06
C ALA A 76 -10.00 -20.00 -13.39
N PRO A 77 -8.89 -20.22 -14.11
CA PRO A 77 -7.58 -19.82 -13.62
C PRO A 77 -7.51 -18.29 -13.53
N LEU A 78 -7.17 -17.79 -12.33
CA LEU A 78 -7.08 -16.38 -11.98
C LEU A 78 -6.41 -15.55 -13.08
N SER A 79 -7.17 -14.72 -13.79
CA SER A 79 -6.68 -14.08 -15.03
C SER A 79 -6.10 -12.68 -14.80
N ARG A 80 -6.55 -11.99 -13.75
CA ARG A 80 -6.14 -10.63 -13.36
C ARG A 80 -6.17 -10.45 -11.83
N LEU A 81 -5.41 -9.49 -11.34
CA LEU A 81 -5.47 -9.01 -9.95
C LEU A 81 -5.31 -7.48 -9.93
N THR A 82 -6.00 -6.81 -9.02
CA THR A 82 -5.71 -5.41 -8.64
C THR A 82 -5.42 -5.38 -7.16
N LEU A 83 -4.22 -4.93 -6.77
CA LEU A 83 -3.72 -5.02 -5.40
C LEU A 83 -3.28 -3.64 -4.89
N PHE A 84 -3.52 -3.40 -3.61
CA PHE A 84 -2.97 -2.25 -2.90
C PHE A 84 -1.57 -2.58 -2.37
N SER A 85 -0.65 -1.62 -2.48
CA SER A 85 0.76 -1.76 -2.13
C SER A 85 1.11 -0.65 -1.12
N PRO A 86 0.97 -0.90 0.20
CA PRO A 86 1.05 0.13 1.24
C PRO A 86 2.46 0.67 1.43
N CYS A 87 2.59 1.89 1.94
CA CYS A 87 3.86 2.40 2.46
C CYS A 87 4.13 1.95 3.89
N LYS A 88 5.39 2.17 4.31
CA LYS A 88 5.77 2.17 5.72
C LYS A 88 6.36 3.50 6.15
N ILE A 89 6.31 3.75 7.46
CA ILE A 89 7.15 4.72 8.15
C ILE A 89 8.10 3.99 9.09
N ASN A 90 9.21 4.64 9.44
CA ASN A 90 10.08 4.24 10.54
C ASN A 90 9.69 5.11 11.73
N ILE A 91 9.11 4.53 12.79
CA ILE A 91 8.78 5.26 14.02
C ILE A 91 10.07 5.67 14.74
N PHE A 92 11.05 4.77 14.77
CA PHE A 92 12.46 5.10 15.01
C PHE A 92 13.35 4.35 14.03
N LEU A 93 14.53 4.87 13.74
CA LEU A 93 15.61 4.23 13.00
C LEU A 93 16.93 4.46 13.72
N ARG A 94 17.49 3.39 14.28
CA ARG A 94 18.81 3.36 14.89
C ARG A 94 19.76 2.56 14.01
N ILE A 95 20.99 3.04 13.83
CA ILE A 95 22.08 2.27 13.22
C ILE A 95 22.96 1.77 14.36
N THR A 96 23.17 0.46 14.44
CA THR A 96 23.83 -0.20 15.58
C THR A 96 25.28 -0.54 15.29
N ASP A 97 25.62 -0.95 14.07
CA ASP A 97 27.01 -1.23 13.66
C ASP A 97 27.22 -1.08 12.14
N LYS A 98 28.47 -1.11 11.68
CA LYS A 98 28.85 -1.15 10.27
C LYS A 98 29.43 -2.52 9.90
N ARG A 99 28.87 -3.12 8.86
CA ARG A 99 29.14 -4.50 8.46
C ARG A 99 30.32 -4.60 7.47
N GLU A 100 31.01 -5.74 7.48
CA GLU A 100 32.06 -6.06 6.52
C GLU A 100 31.55 -6.17 5.07
N ASP A 101 30.28 -6.54 4.89
CA ASP A 101 29.61 -6.61 3.59
C ASP A 101 29.25 -5.24 2.97
N GLY A 102 29.60 -4.14 3.64
CA GLY A 102 29.38 -2.77 3.18
C GLY A 102 28.00 -2.20 3.54
N TYR A 103 27.10 -2.99 4.15
CA TYR A 103 25.87 -2.49 4.76
C TYR A 103 26.13 -2.00 6.19
N HIS A 104 25.06 -1.64 6.89
CA HIS A 104 25.06 -1.36 8.32
C HIS A 104 24.01 -2.25 8.98
N ASP A 105 24.26 -2.67 10.21
CA ASP A 105 23.21 -3.24 11.04
C ASP A 105 22.38 -2.10 11.65
N LEU A 106 21.08 -2.29 11.66
CA LEU A 106 20.10 -1.33 12.13
C LEU A 106 19.09 -2.00 13.07
N ALA A 107 18.39 -1.16 13.83
CA ALA A 107 17.25 -1.53 14.63
C ALA A 107 16.16 -0.46 14.46
N SER A 108 14.96 -0.86 14.07
CA SER A 108 13.94 0.09 13.67
C SER A 108 12.54 -0.48 13.86
N LEU A 109 11.63 0.32 14.39
CA LEU A 109 10.20 -0.02 14.38
C LEU A 109 9.56 0.49 13.08
N PHE A 110 9.21 -0.44 12.20
CA PHE A 110 8.47 -0.17 10.97
C PHE A 110 6.95 -0.28 11.22
N HIS A 111 6.17 0.59 10.58
CA HIS A 111 4.70 0.62 10.67
C HIS A 111 4.07 0.94 9.32
N VAL A 112 3.00 0.23 8.92
CA VAL A 112 2.30 0.47 7.65
C VAL A 112 1.27 1.58 7.74
N ILE A 113 1.18 2.36 6.65
CA ILE A 113 0.24 3.48 6.53
C ILE A 113 -0.70 3.28 5.34
N CYS A 114 -1.87 3.94 5.40
CA CYS A 114 -2.91 3.90 4.37
C CYS A 114 -2.54 4.63 3.06
N LEU A 115 -1.39 5.33 2.99
CA LEU A 115 -0.81 5.78 1.73
C LEU A 115 -0.14 4.60 1.02
N GLY A 116 -0.43 4.40 -0.25
CA GLY A 116 0.17 3.33 -1.06
C GLY A 116 -0.10 3.46 -2.54
N ASP A 117 0.54 2.60 -3.32
CA ASP A 117 0.33 2.49 -4.76
C ASP A 117 -0.76 1.45 -5.07
N THR A 118 -1.30 1.47 -6.30
CA THR A 118 -2.21 0.43 -6.79
C THR A 118 -1.57 -0.29 -7.97
N ILE A 119 -1.47 -1.63 -7.90
CA ILE A 119 -0.81 -2.43 -8.93
C ILE A 119 -1.82 -3.39 -9.57
N LYS A 120 -1.99 -3.27 -10.88
CA LYS A 120 -2.82 -4.15 -11.70
C LYS A 120 -1.93 -5.15 -12.40
N PHE A 121 -2.20 -6.44 -12.22
CA PHE A 121 -1.52 -7.56 -12.86
C PHE A 121 -2.48 -8.33 -13.75
N SER A 122 -1.98 -8.87 -14.85
CA SER A 122 -2.70 -9.84 -15.69
C SER A 122 -1.70 -10.77 -16.36
N LEU A 123 -2.08 -12.02 -16.61
CA LEU A 123 -1.22 -12.98 -17.30
C LEU A 123 -0.91 -12.50 -18.73
N SER A 124 0.37 -12.46 -19.08
CA SER A 124 0.83 -12.10 -20.42
C SER A 124 0.56 -13.28 -21.38
N PRO A 125 -0.08 -13.07 -22.53
CA PRO A 125 -0.16 -14.08 -23.60
C PRO A 125 1.21 -14.36 -24.26
N SER A 126 2.25 -13.61 -23.89
CA SER A 126 3.63 -13.75 -24.38
C SER A 126 4.52 -14.31 -23.26
N LYS A 127 4.90 -15.58 -23.38
CA LYS A 127 5.85 -16.28 -22.49
C LYS A 127 7.31 -15.92 -22.82
N SER A 128 7.71 -14.68 -22.61
CA SER A 128 9.09 -14.25 -22.92
C SER A 128 9.56 -12.98 -22.22
N LYS A 129 8.64 -12.11 -21.78
CA LYS A 129 8.95 -10.99 -20.89
C LYS A 129 7.70 -10.44 -20.23
N ASP A 130 7.90 -9.87 -19.04
CA ASP A 130 6.90 -9.00 -18.42
C ASP A 130 6.78 -7.68 -19.20
N ARG A 131 5.67 -6.96 -19.00
CA ARG A 131 5.46 -5.61 -19.51
C ARG A 131 4.97 -4.70 -18.39
N LEU A 132 5.87 -3.91 -17.81
CA LEU A 132 5.52 -2.93 -16.79
C LEU A 132 5.20 -1.57 -17.43
N SER A 133 4.20 -0.89 -16.88
CA SER A 133 3.78 0.47 -17.21
C SER A 133 3.41 1.23 -15.93
N THR A 134 3.37 2.56 -15.98
CA THR A 134 2.97 3.41 -14.85
C THR A 134 2.41 4.74 -15.33
N ASN A 135 1.74 5.47 -14.44
CA ASN A 135 1.30 6.85 -14.60
C ASN A 135 2.41 7.90 -14.37
N VAL A 136 3.49 7.57 -13.65
CA VAL A 136 4.55 8.53 -13.24
C VAL A 136 5.83 8.39 -14.07
N PRO A 137 6.33 9.45 -14.73
CA PRO A 137 7.58 9.41 -15.49
C PRO A 137 8.81 9.21 -14.59
N GLY A 138 9.89 8.66 -15.15
CA GLY A 138 11.16 8.46 -14.45
C GLY A 138 11.26 7.20 -13.57
N VAL A 139 10.14 6.50 -13.32
CA VAL A 139 10.16 5.15 -12.75
C VAL A 139 10.74 4.18 -13.79
N PRO A 140 11.74 3.34 -13.48
CA PRO A 140 12.24 2.34 -14.42
C PRO A 140 11.16 1.32 -14.81
N LEU A 141 11.13 0.92 -16.08
CA LEU A 141 10.17 -0.08 -16.62
C LEU A 141 10.86 -1.39 -17.03
N ASP A 142 12.11 -1.57 -16.59
CA ASP A 142 13.02 -2.65 -16.94
C ASP A 142 13.53 -3.38 -15.68
N GLU A 143 14.54 -4.25 -15.85
CA GLU A 143 15.21 -5.03 -14.80
C GLU A 143 15.75 -4.23 -13.59
N ARG A 144 15.81 -2.90 -13.68
CA ARG A 144 16.14 -2.04 -12.53
C ARG A 144 14.97 -1.94 -11.54
N ASN A 145 13.73 -2.13 -11.99
CA ASN A 145 12.53 -2.04 -11.16
C ASN A 145 12.38 -3.27 -10.26
N LEU A 146 12.07 -3.04 -8.97
CA LEU A 146 11.96 -4.11 -7.98
C LEU A 146 10.75 -5.05 -8.24
N ILE A 147 9.69 -4.58 -8.93
CA ILE A 147 8.60 -5.44 -9.44
C ILE A 147 9.16 -6.50 -10.39
N ILE A 148 9.97 -6.11 -11.38
CA ILE A 148 10.53 -7.04 -12.37
C ILE A 148 11.50 -8.01 -11.70
N LYS A 149 12.33 -7.54 -10.75
CA LYS A 149 13.22 -8.40 -9.95
C LYS A 149 12.44 -9.42 -9.11
N ALA A 150 11.32 -9.02 -8.50
CA ALA A 150 10.44 -9.92 -7.77
C ALA A 150 9.86 -11.02 -8.65
N LEU A 151 9.32 -10.66 -9.82
CA LEU A 151 8.79 -11.64 -10.78
C LEU A 151 9.90 -12.59 -11.29
N ASN A 152 11.07 -12.05 -11.63
CA ASN A 152 12.23 -12.87 -12.03
C ASN A 152 12.72 -13.80 -10.91
N LEU A 153 12.75 -13.36 -9.65
CA LEU A 153 13.11 -14.22 -8.52
C LEU A 153 12.07 -15.32 -8.27
N TYR A 154 10.77 -14.98 -8.30
CA TYR A 154 9.70 -15.98 -8.15
C TYR A 154 9.80 -17.08 -9.21
N ARG A 155 10.00 -16.71 -10.49
CA ARG A 155 10.23 -17.67 -11.58
C ARG A 155 11.47 -18.54 -11.32
N LYS A 156 12.60 -17.93 -10.93
CA LYS A 156 13.86 -18.63 -10.61
C LYS A 156 13.70 -19.62 -9.45
N LYS A 157 12.88 -19.31 -8.45
CA LYS A 157 12.67 -20.13 -7.25
C LYS A 157 11.68 -21.29 -7.46
N THR A 158 10.66 -21.09 -8.30
CA THR A 158 9.55 -22.05 -8.48
C THR A 158 9.60 -22.83 -9.79
N GLY A 159 10.36 -22.37 -10.79
CA GLY A 159 10.37 -22.94 -12.15
C GLY A 159 9.12 -22.61 -12.97
N ILE A 160 8.19 -21.80 -12.45
CA ILE A 160 6.96 -21.41 -13.17
C ILE A 160 7.28 -20.34 -14.22
N ASP A 161 6.96 -20.63 -15.48
CA ASP A 161 7.18 -19.75 -16.63
C ASP A 161 6.00 -18.78 -16.88
N ASN A 162 5.56 -18.09 -15.82
CA ASN A 162 4.49 -17.09 -15.90
C ASN A 162 5.07 -15.67 -16.05
N PHE A 163 4.59 -14.95 -17.06
CA PHE A 163 4.89 -13.54 -17.30
C PHE A 163 3.63 -12.70 -17.21
N PHE A 164 3.79 -11.41 -16.95
CA PHE A 164 2.69 -10.51 -16.59
C PHE A 164 2.70 -9.23 -17.40
N TRP A 165 1.51 -8.69 -17.68
CA TRP A 165 1.34 -7.26 -17.96
C TRP A 165 0.98 -6.58 -16.65
N ILE A 166 1.77 -5.57 -16.28
CA ILE A 166 1.68 -4.86 -15.01
C ILE A 166 1.42 -3.37 -15.27
N HIS A 167 0.49 -2.79 -14.54
CA HIS A 167 0.31 -1.34 -14.46
C HIS A 167 0.39 -0.87 -13.00
N LEU A 168 1.36 0.00 -12.73
CA LEU A 168 1.58 0.65 -11.43
C LEU A 168 0.95 2.05 -11.46
N ASP A 169 -0.22 2.20 -10.84
CA ASP A 169 -0.77 3.51 -10.48
C ASP A 169 -0.02 4.01 -9.23
N LYS A 170 1.04 4.79 -9.48
CA LYS A 170 1.94 5.31 -8.46
C LYS A 170 1.40 6.60 -7.86
N LYS A 171 1.29 6.59 -6.53
CA LYS A 171 0.88 7.72 -5.67
C LYS A 171 1.95 8.03 -4.62
N VAL A 172 2.74 7.03 -4.25
CA VAL A 172 3.85 7.16 -3.31
C VAL A 172 5.00 7.96 -3.96
N PRO A 173 5.47 9.07 -3.36
CA PRO A 173 6.60 9.82 -3.90
C PRO A 173 7.89 9.00 -3.92
N THR A 174 8.54 8.91 -5.09
CA THR A 174 9.85 8.27 -5.25
C THR A 174 10.92 9.01 -4.41
N GLY A 175 11.80 8.27 -3.74
CA GLY A 175 12.90 8.83 -2.95
C GLY A 175 12.52 9.42 -1.58
N ALA A 176 11.30 9.14 -1.08
CA ALA A 176 10.78 9.69 0.18
C ALA A 176 10.99 8.80 1.43
N GLY A 177 11.78 7.73 1.35
CA GLY A 177 12.03 6.81 2.49
C GLY A 177 10.88 5.85 2.86
N LEU A 178 9.67 6.09 2.36
CA LEU A 178 8.41 5.39 2.70
C LEU A 178 8.31 3.90 2.27
N GLY A 179 9.40 3.28 1.82
CA GLY A 179 9.44 1.86 1.42
C GLY A 179 8.60 1.47 0.19
N GLY A 180 7.91 2.39 -0.48
CA GLY A 180 6.93 2.05 -1.52
C GLY A 180 7.44 1.15 -2.66
N GLY A 181 8.67 1.35 -3.15
CA GLY A 181 9.26 0.46 -4.16
C GLY A 181 9.50 -0.97 -3.65
N SER A 182 9.82 -1.11 -2.35
CA SER A 182 9.96 -2.40 -1.67
C SER A 182 8.61 -3.08 -1.50
N SER A 183 7.58 -2.32 -1.10
CA SER A 183 6.19 -2.78 -1.08
C SER A 183 5.73 -3.28 -2.45
N ASN A 184 6.02 -2.52 -3.52
CA ASN A 184 5.65 -2.91 -4.89
C ASN A 184 6.26 -4.28 -5.28
N ALA A 185 7.48 -4.58 -4.81
CA ALA A 185 8.15 -5.86 -5.03
C ALA A 185 7.55 -7.00 -4.20
N ALA A 186 7.20 -6.75 -2.93
CA ALA A 186 6.52 -7.73 -2.08
C ALA A 186 5.12 -8.07 -2.65
N THR A 187 4.38 -7.06 -3.11
CA THR A 187 3.10 -7.21 -3.83
C THR A 187 3.28 -8.02 -5.12
N ALA A 188 4.38 -7.85 -5.84
CA ALA A 188 4.68 -8.64 -7.05
C ALA A 188 5.04 -10.11 -6.77
N LEU A 189 5.86 -10.38 -5.73
CA LEU A 189 6.14 -11.75 -5.25
C LEU A 189 4.83 -12.46 -4.86
N TRP A 190 4.01 -11.79 -4.06
CA TRP A 190 2.74 -12.34 -3.59
C TRP A 190 1.73 -12.56 -4.73
N ALA A 191 1.63 -11.61 -5.68
CA ALA A 191 0.76 -11.73 -6.85
C ALA A 191 1.17 -12.93 -7.72
N ALA A 192 2.46 -13.07 -8.05
CA ALA A 192 2.99 -14.20 -8.80
C ALA A 192 2.66 -15.54 -8.12
N ASN A 193 2.66 -15.57 -6.78
CA ASN A 193 2.24 -16.75 -6.02
C ASN A 193 0.75 -17.08 -6.20
N GLN A 194 -0.15 -16.10 -6.13
CA GLN A 194 -1.58 -16.33 -6.37
C GLN A 194 -1.85 -16.83 -7.80
N PHE A 195 -1.23 -16.21 -8.82
CA PHE A 195 -1.33 -16.64 -10.22
C PHE A 195 -0.76 -18.04 -10.48
N SER A 196 0.05 -18.58 -9.56
CA SER A 196 0.63 -19.92 -9.64
C SER A 196 -0.10 -20.94 -8.76
N GLY A 197 -1.19 -20.55 -8.08
CA GLY A 197 -1.96 -21.42 -7.19
C GLY A 197 -1.44 -21.52 -5.75
N GLY A 198 -0.57 -20.61 -5.32
CA GLY A 198 -0.06 -20.56 -3.94
C GLY A 198 1.09 -21.53 -3.63
N LEU A 199 1.95 -21.82 -4.61
CA LEU A 199 3.02 -22.83 -4.51
C LEU A 199 4.03 -22.56 -3.38
N ALA A 200 4.35 -21.28 -3.12
CA ALA A 200 5.27 -20.87 -2.07
C ALA A 200 4.50 -20.52 -0.79
N THR A 201 5.04 -20.94 0.36
CA THR A 201 4.56 -20.48 1.67
C THR A 201 4.89 -19.00 1.91
N GLU A 202 4.16 -18.34 2.81
CA GLU A 202 4.45 -16.94 3.17
C GLU A 202 5.85 -16.78 3.78
N LYS A 203 6.35 -17.80 4.50
CA LYS A 203 7.74 -17.83 4.98
C LYS A 203 8.74 -17.83 3.81
N GLU A 204 8.52 -18.63 2.77
CA GLU A 204 9.41 -18.65 1.60
C GLU A 204 9.38 -17.32 0.85
N LEU A 205 8.21 -16.68 0.71
CA LEU A 205 8.11 -15.35 0.11
C LEU A 205 8.89 -14.30 0.93
N LEU A 206 8.81 -14.36 2.26
CA LEU A 206 9.60 -13.51 3.17
C LEU A 206 11.10 -13.80 3.01
N ASP A 207 11.53 -15.06 3.09
CA ASP A 207 12.92 -15.48 2.93
C ASP A 207 13.51 -14.96 1.60
N TRP A 208 12.80 -15.18 0.47
CA TRP A 208 13.26 -14.77 -0.86
C TRP A 208 13.26 -13.24 -1.02
N SER A 209 12.36 -12.52 -0.36
CA SER A 209 12.29 -11.06 -0.49
C SER A 209 13.56 -10.35 -0.02
N SER A 210 14.26 -10.93 0.96
CA SER A 210 15.54 -10.43 1.48
C SER A 210 16.69 -10.43 0.46
N GLU A 211 16.59 -11.23 -0.62
CA GLU A 211 17.54 -11.25 -1.74
C GLU A 211 17.41 -10.01 -2.65
N ILE A 212 16.27 -9.31 -2.61
CA ILE A 212 15.98 -8.15 -3.48
C ILE A 212 16.21 -6.83 -2.73
N GLY A 213 15.96 -6.79 -1.41
CA GLY A 213 16.19 -5.62 -0.56
C GLY A 213 15.54 -5.75 0.82
N SER A 214 16.19 -5.24 1.87
CA SER A 214 15.83 -5.50 3.27
C SER A 214 14.40 -5.10 3.63
N ASP A 215 13.98 -3.90 3.24
CA ASP A 215 12.64 -3.34 3.50
C ASP A 215 11.49 -4.18 2.90
N ILE A 216 11.77 -5.16 2.03
CA ILE A 216 10.73 -5.95 1.34
C ILE A 216 10.13 -7.00 2.30
N SER A 217 10.96 -7.62 3.16
CA SER A 217 10.52 -8.63 4.14
C SER A 217 9.41 -8.09 5.06
N PHE A 218 9.52 -6.82 5.45
CA PHE A 218 8.54 -6.16 6.32
C PHE A 218 7.11 -6.18 5.75
N PHE A 219 6.92 -6.18 4.43
CA PHE A 219 5.56 -6.15 3.86
C PHE A 219 4.83 -7.50 3.96
N PHE A 220 5.52 -8.57 4.39
CA PHE A 220 4.90 -9.84 4.82
C PHE A 220 4.59 -9.88 6.33
N SER A 221 4.84 -8.79 7.08
CA SER A 221 4.43 -8.64 8.48
C SER A 221 2.94 -8.34 8.63
N HIS A 222 2.47 -8.39 9.88
CA HIS A 222 1.14 -7.97 10.31
C HIS A 222 1.00 -6.43 10.44
N GLY A 223 1.91 -5.66 9.82
CA GLY A 223 1.80 -4.20 9.66
C GLY A 223 2.51 -3.36 10.72
N ALA A 224 2.99 -3.95 11.81
CA ALA A 224 3.88 -3.32 12.77
C ALA A 224 4.94 -4.33 13.22
N ALA A 225 6.22 -3.99 13.04
CA ALA A 225 7.30 -4.92 13.36
C ALA A 225 8.59 -4.21 13.77
N TYR A 226 9.27 -4.81 14.73
CA TYR A 226 10.66 -4.49 15.04
C TYR A 226 11.56 -5.20 14.03
N CYS A 227 12.29 -4.42 13.24
CA CYS A 227 13.13 -4.89 12.15
C CYS A 227 14.61 -4.69 12.51
N THR A 228 15.41 -5.74 12.38
CA THR A 228 16.86 -5.75 12.68
C THR A 228 17.69 -6.36 11.55
N GLY A 229 19.00 -6.53 11.74
CA GLY A 229 19.95 -6.85 10.67
C GLY A 229 20.12 -5.65 9.76
N ARG A 230 20.02 -5.85 8.44
CA ARG A 230 19.90 -4.76 7.46
C ARG A 230 18.45 -4.25 7.33
N GLY A 231 17.52 -4.76 8.15
CA GLY A 231 16.08 -4.53 8.10
C GLY A 231 15.25 -5.74 7.63
N GLU A 232 15.90 -6.84 7.24
CA GLU A 232 15.22 -8.06 6.76
C GLU A 232 14.79 -9.01 7.88
N VAL A 233 15.35 -8.87 9.09
CA VAL A 233 14.98 -9.70 10.25
C VAL A 233 13.76 -9.06 10.92
N VAL A 234 12.57 -9.57 10.55
CA VAL A 234 11.27 -9.03 10.95
C VAL A 234 10.72 -9.75 12.18
N GLN A 235 10.44 -9.02 13.25
CA GLN A 235 9.68 -9.49 14.41
C GLN A 235 8.38 -8.69 14.53
N ASP A 236 7.23 -9.33 14.26
CA ASP A 236 5.91 -8.73 14.46
C ASP A 236 5.72 -8.24 15.91
N ILE A 237 5.05 -7.09 16.06
CA ILE A 237 4.63 -6.54 17.35
C ILE A 237 3.15 -6.09 17.28
N PRO A 238 2.47 -5.93 18.44
CA PRO A 238 1.22 -5.17 18.49
C PRO A 238 1.40 -3.76 17.93
N SER A 239 0.41 -3.26 17.18
CA SER A 239 0.52 -1.93 16.55
C SER A 239 0.58 -0.84 17.62
N PRO A 240 1.61 0.03 17.62
CA PRO A 240 1.80 1.06 18.66
C PRO A 240 0.87 2.26 18.51
N VAL A 241 0.14 2.35 17.39
CA VAL A 241 -0.85 3.39 17.09
C VAL A 241 -2.08 2.79 16.41
N PRO A 242 -3.27 3.37 16.62
CA PRO A 242 -4.46 3.03 15.82
C PRO A 242 -4.24 3.30 14.32
N LEU A 243 -4.84 2.47 13.46
CA LEU A 243 -4.76 2.61 12.00
C LEU A 243 -5.54 3.81 11.45
N ASP A 244 -6.51 4.32 12.21
CA ASP A 244 -7.31 5.49 11.91
C ASP A 244 -6.70 6.81 12.43
N LEU A 245 -5.54 6.74 13.11
CA LEU A 245 -4.81 7.92 13.58
C LEU A 245 -4.41 8.83 12.39
N PRO A 246 -4.90 10.09 12.32
CA PRO A 246 -4.57 10.96 11.20
C PRO A 246 -3.09 11.36 11.18
N MET A 247 -2.37 10.99 10.12
CA MET A 247 -0.96 11.34 9.92
C MET A 247 -0.78 12.36 8.79
N VAL A 248 0.12 13.32 8.98
CA VAL A 248 0.51 14.30 7.94
C VAL A 248 1.94 14.03 7.51
N LEU A 249 2.13 13.68 6.23
CA LEU A 249 3.45 13.48 5.64
C LEU A 249 3.92 14.73 4.90
N ILE A 250 5.07 15.25 5.31
CA ILE A 250 5.72 16.41 4.66
C ILE A 250 6.94 15.88 3.89
N LYS A 251 6.89 15.95 2.55
CA LYS A 251 7.97 15.51 1.65
C LYS A 251 8.63 16.74 1.00
N PRO A 252 9.89 17.08 1.34
CA PRO A 252 10.66 18.15 0.67
C PRO A 252 10.76 17.93 -0.84
N GLN A 253 11.13 18.93 -1.65
CA GLN A 253 11.19 18.72 -3.11
C GLN A 253 12.29 17.73 -3.52
N GLU A 254 13.38 17.73 -2.75
CA GLU A 254 14.56 16.90 -2.85
C GLU A 254 14.22 15.39 -2.82
N ALA A 255 15.12 14.56 -3.36
CA ALA A 255 15.04 13.11 -3.25
C ALA A 255 16.33 12.59 -2.60
N CYS A 256 16.22 11.92 -1.46
CA CYS A 256 17.37 11.36 -0.78
C CYS A 256 17.71 9.99 -1.37
N SER A 257 18.93 9.86 -1.94
CA SER A 257 19.47 8.55 -2.33
C SER A 257 19.91 7.80 -1.08
N THR A 258 19.19 6.73 -0.72
CA THR A 258 19.49 5.90 0.46
C THR A 258 20.98 5.51 0.54
N ALA A 259 21.56 5.09 -0.60
CA ALA A 259 22.97 4.69 -0.67
C ALA A 259 23.95 5.85 -0.38
N GLU A 260 23.62 7.08 -0.79
CA GLU A 260 24.47 8.25 -0.53
C GLU A 260 24.33 8.73 0.93
N VAL A 261 23.14 8.61 1.53
CA VAL A 261 22.93 8.88 2.97
C VAL A 261 23.74 7.90 3.82
N TYR A 262 23.62 6.58 3.58
CA TYR A 262 24.43 5.57 4.27
C TYR A 262 25.94 5.66 4.01
N LYS A 263 26.36 6.25 2.88
CA LYS A 263 27.78 6.48 2.57
C LYS A 263 28.37 7.70 3.29
N ARG A 264 27.55 8.70 3.61
CA ARG A 264 27.94 9.89 4.39
C ARG A 264 27.79 9.68 5.90
N PHE A 265 27.01 8.69 6.30
CA PHE A 265 26.69 8.35 7.68
C PHE A 265 27.94 8.17 8.59
N ARG A 266 27.79 8.55 9.86
CA ARG A 266 28.85 8.57 10.87
C ARG A 266 28.33 7.97 12.18
N LEU A 267 28.71 6.72 12.46
CA LEU A 267 28.30 5.98 13.66
C LEU A 267 28.78 6.64 14.97
N ASP A 268 29.88 7.39 14.91
CA ASP A 268 30.40 8.21 16.02
C ASP A 268 29.55 9.46 16.36
N LYS A 269 28.45 9.70 15.62
CA LYS A 269 27.55 10.85 15.80
C LYS A 269 26.09 10.48 16.08
N THR A 270 25.79 9.21 16.34
CA THR A 270 24.42 8.74 16.59
C THR A 270 24.02 8.84 18.05
N SER A 271 22.71 8.68 18.29
CA SER A 271 22.19 8.46 19.64
C SER A 271 22.80 7.20 20.28
N GLN A 272 22.90 7.15 21.60
CA GLN A 272 23.44 5.99 22.33
C GLN A 272 22.35 5.25 23.14
N VAL A 273 21.08 5.55 22.90
CA VAL A 273 19.94 4.86 23.53
C VAL A 273 19.80 3.44 22.98
N ASP A 274 19.47 2.45 23.81
CA ASP A 274 19.16 1.10 23.35
C ASP A 274 17.85 1.10 22.52
N PRO A 275 17.83 0.56 21.28
CA PRO A 275 16.61 0.38 20.50
C PRO A 275 15.49 -0.39 21.23
N LEU A 276 15.84 -1.32 22.13
CA LEU A 276 14.86 -2.04 22.96
C LEU A 276 14.21 -1.11 24.00
N THR A 277 14.97 -0.19 24.60
CA THR A 277 14.39 0.85 25.48
C THR A 277 13.44 1.79 24.73
N LEU A 278 13.67 2.05 23.44
CA LEU A 278 12.71 2.79 22.60
C LEU A 278 11.42 1.99 22.42
N LEU A 279 11.54 0.68 22.13
CA LEU A 279 10.40 -0.23 21.94
C LEU A 279 9.57 -0.39 23.22
N GLU A 280 10.23 -0.55 24.38
CA GLU A 280 9.59 -0.61 25.70
C GLU A 280 8.80 0.67 26.03
N LYS A 281 9.42 1.85 25.81
CA LYS A 281 8.73 3.15 25.97
C LYS A 281 7.50 3.24 25.07
N ILE A 282 7.64 2.91 23.78
CA ILE A 282 6.53 2.98 22.82
C ILE A 282 5.37 2.06 23.23
N SER A 283 5.70 0.86 23.75
CA SER A 283 4.71 -0.12 24.23
C SER A 283 3.97 0.33 25.50
N ARG A 284 4.66 1.05 26.41
CA ARG A 284 4.10 1.49 27.71
C ARG A 284 3.44 2.87 27.67
N ASP A 285 4.08 3.83 27.01
CA ASP A 285 3.78 5.27 27.09
C ASP A 285 3.20 5.81 25.76
N GLY A 286 3.25 5.04 24.68
CA GLY A 286 2.84 5.45 23.33
C GLY A 286 3.97 6.14 22.53
N ILE A 287 3.63 6.68 21.35
CA ILE A 287 4.59 7.41 20.52
C ILE A 287 4.72 8.87 21.00
N SER A 288 5.94 9.24 21.36
CA SER A 288 6.36 10.58 21.79
C SER A 288 7.57 11.09 20.98
N GLN A 289 7.89 12.38 21.10
CA GLN A 289 9.01 12.98 20.34
C GLN A 289 10.39 12.43 20.76
N ASP A 290 10.56 11.95 22.00
CA ASP A 290 11.83 11.41 22.51
C ASP A 290 12.11 9.96 22.09
N VAL A 291 11.10 9.21 21.64
CA VAL A 291 11.27 7.88 21.04
C VAL A 291 11.44 7.91 19.52
N CYS A 292 11.02 9.00 18.85
CA CYS A 292 11.11 9.19 17.40
C CYS A 292 12.54 9.54 16.92
N ILE A 293 13.52 8.70 17.24
CA ILE A 293 14.94 8.90 16.88
C ILE A 293 15.19 8.43 15.44
N ASN A 294 15.90 9.22 14.64
CA ASN A 294 16.39 8.82 13.31
C ASN A 294 17.87 9.19 13.15
N ASP A 295 18.76 8.19 13.26
CA ASP A 295 20.22 8.35 13.17
C ASP A 295 20.70 8.87 11.80
N LEU A 296 19.92 8.65 10.73
CA LEU A 296 20.21 9.18 9.39
C LEU A 296 19.77 10.64 9.23
N GLY A 297 18.83 11.12 10.06
CA GLY A 297 18.32 12.49 9.99
C GLY A 297 19.28 13.54 10.55
N ASN A 298 20.10 13.16 11.54
CA ASN A 298 21.03 14.07 12.23
C ASN A 298 22.37 14.29 11.49
N ASN A 299 22.52 13.75 10.27
CA ASN A 299 23.78 13.72 9.51
C ASN A 299 23.63 14.25 8.06
N LEU A 300 22.62 15.06 7.77
CA LEU A 300 22.33 15.69 6.47
C LEU A 300 22.75 17.16 6.43
#